data_AF-A0A6N7LQ54-F1
#
_entry.id   AF-A0A6N7LQ54-F1
#
_cell.length_a   1.000
_cell.length_b   1.000
_cell.length_c   1.000
_cell.angle_alpha   90.00
_cell.angle_beta   90.00
_cell.angle_gamma   90.00
#
_symmetry.space_group_name_H-M   'P 1'
#
loop_
_entity.id
_entity.type
_entity.pdbx_description
1 polymer ?
#
loop_
_entity_poly.entity_id
_entity_poly.type
_entity_poly.pdbx_seq_one_letter_code
_entity_poly.pdbx_strand_id
1 'polypeptide(L)'
;MERGRLEQWAKLGWEIVRKDMVIYLTILLYIAIAGIAAEVAGVGDRFSVLVYPVTTVMVVMVMGGSGFVVFSAYVMLIEKPASPITRVFAGICQLLASKAFFRSLPLLAFFSLFFSAASSFKTLIPAFQAFVWDNSFIAVEQWLHGGK
;
A
#
# COMPACT_ATOMS: atom_id res chain seq x y z
N MET A 1 -11.10 14.14 34.39
CA MET A 1 -10.86 12.70 34.11
C MET A 1 -10.41 12.42 32.66
N GLU A 2 -10.25 13.43 31.79
CA GLU A 2 -9.95 13.23 30.37
C GLU A 2 -8.47 13.35 29.98
N ARG A 3 -7.69 14.14 30.72
CA ARG A 3 -6.26 14.38 30.43
C ARG A 3 -5.41 13.10 30.47
N GLY A 4 -5.67 12.20 31.43
CA GLY A 4 -4.95 10.94 31.55
C GLY A 4 -5.21 9.95 30.41
N ARG A 5 -6.41 9.98 29.81
CA ARG A 5 -6.74 9.12 28.65
C ARG A 5 -5.99 9.58 27.40
N LEU A 6 -5.94 10.89 27.15
CA LEU A 6 -5.23 11.45 26.00
C LEU A 6 -3.73 11.12 26.04
N GLU A 7 -3.09 11.23 27.20
CA GLU A 7 -1.68 10.87 27.37
C GLU A 7 -1.42 9.38 27.11
N GLN A 8 -2.33 8.51 27.53
CA GLN A 8 -2.24 7.07 27.25
C GLN A 8 -2.38 6.78 25.75
N TRP A 9 -3.35 7.41 25.07
CA TRP A 9 -3.51 7.26 23.62
C TRP A 9 -2.30 7.78 22.84
N ALA A 10 -1.74 8.93 23.24
CA ALA A 10 -0.55 9.49 22.63
C ALA A 10 0.67 8.57 22.79
N LYS A 11 0.89 8.02 23.99
CA LYS A 11 1.96 7.05 24.24
C LYS A 11 1.80 5.79 23.39
N LEU A 12 0.57 5.25 23.32
CA LEU A 12 0.28 4.07 22.50
C LEU A 12 0.53 4.34 21.02
N GLY A 13 0.06 5.48 20.50
CA GLY A 13 0.29 5.89 19.12
C GLY A 13 1.78 6.04 18.81
N TRP A 14 2.53 6.67 19.70
CA TRP A 14 3.98 6.81 19.55
C TRP A 14 4.70 5.46 19.54
N GLU A 15 4.35 4.53 20.44
CA GLU A 15 4.94 3.19 20.46
C GLU A 15 4.67 2.41 19.17
N ILE A 16 3.46 2.55 18.62
CA ILE A 16 3.07 1.95 17.35
C ILE A 16 3.94 2.49 16.22
N VAL A 17 4.04 3.82 16.09
CA VAL A 17 4.81 4.46 15.01
C VAL A 17 6.30 4.19 15.15
N ARG A 18 6.84 4.24 16.38
CA ARG A 18 8.26 4.03 16.66
C ARG A 18 8.75 2.66 16.21
N LYS A 19 7.92 1.62 16.33
CA LYS A 19 8.29 0.26 15.92
C LYS A 19 8.53 0.11 14.42
N ASP A 20 7.82 0.89 13.60
CA ASP A 20 7.91 0.84 12.14
C ASP A 20 8.64 2.07 11.55
N MET A 21 9.35 2.82 12.40
CA MET A 21 9.97 4.10 12.02
C MET A 21 10.93 3.96 10.83
N VAL A 22 11.69 2.86 10.77
CA VAL A 22 12.60 2.59 9.65
C VAL A 22 11.84 2.47 8.33
N ILE A 23 10.67 1.82 8.33
CA ILE A 23 9.83 1.67 7.13
C ILE A 23 9.30 3.03 6.70
N TYR A 24 8.75 3.82 7.64
CA TYR A 24 8.25 5.16 7.34
C TYR A 24 9.33 6.08 6.78
N LEU A 25 10.52 6.08 7.40
CA LEU A 25 11.65 6.88 6.92
C LEU A 25 12.10 6.44 5.53
N THR A 26 12.14 5.13 5.27
CA THR A 26 12.51 4.61 3.95
C THR A 26 11.50 5.05 2.88
N ILE A 27 10.20 4.98 3.18
CA ILE A 27 9.14 5.43 2.28
C ILE A 27 9.24 6.93 2.02
N LEU A 28 9.40 7.74 3.06
CA LEU A 28 9.51 9.20 2.92
C LEU A 28 10.77 9.58 2.13
N LEU A 29 11.90 8.93 2.40
CA LEU A 29 13.13 9.15 1.67
C LEU A 29 12.96 8.78 0.19
N TYR A 30 12.30 7.66 -0.10
CA TYR A 30 12.00 7.25 -1.47
C TYR A 30 11.12 8.28 -2.19
N ILE A 31 10.03 8.73 -1.55
CA ILE A 31 9.13 9.76 -2.10
C ILE A 31 9.91 11.05 -2.38
N ALA A 32 10.77 11.47 -1.46
CA ALA A 32 11.59 12.67 -1.62
C ALA A 32 12.57 12.54 -2.79
N ILE A 33 13.31 11.42 -2.89
CA ILE A 33 14.24 11.17 -4.00
C ILE A 33 13.49 11.15 -5.34
N ALA A 34 12.36 10.46 -5.40
CA ALA A 34 11.55 10.37 -6.62
C ALA A 34 10.99 11.73 -7.06
N GLY A 35 10.52 12.54 -6.11
CA GLY A 35 10.05 13.89 -6.37
C GLY A 35 11.16 14.81 -6.87
N ILE A 36 12.33 14.81 -6.21
CA ILE A 36 13.50 15.57 -6.65
C ILE A 36 13.94 15.14 -8.05
N ALA A 37 13.96 13.83 -8.34
CA ALA A 37 14.29 13.32 -9.66
C ALA A 37 13.30 13.81 -10.73
N ALA A 38 11.99 13.86 -10.42
CA ALA A 38 10.98 14.37 -11.36
C ALA A 38 11.17 15.85 -11.68
N GLU A 39 11.47 16.68 -10.67
CA GLU A 39 11.76 18.11 -10.84
C GLU A 39 13.03 18.34 -11.66
N VAL A 40 14.11 17.62 -11.35
CA VAL A 40 15.37 17.72 -12.10
C VAL A 40 15.21 17.29 -13.56
N ALA A 41 14.35 16.31 -13.82
CA ALA A 41 14.03 15.85 -15.19
C ALA A 41 13.01 16.75 -15.92
N GLY A 42 12.49 17.81 -15.28
CA GLY A 42 11.53 18.73 -15.89
C GLY A 42 10.14 18.12 -16.14
N VAL A 43 9.79 17.06 -15.42
CA VAL A 43 8.52 16.32 -15.57
C VAL A 43 7.76 16.21 -14.23
N GLY A 44 7.91 17.20 -13.36
CA GLY A 44 7.24 17.28 -12.05
C GLY A 44 5.73 17.09 -12.13
N ASP A 45 5.08 17.61 -13.18
CA ASP A 45 3.63 17.47 -13.42
C ASP A 45 3.15 16.02 -13.55
N ARG A 46 4.05 15.08 -13.87
CA ARG A 46 3.73 13.64 -13.98
C ARG A 46 3.91 12.89 -12.66
N PHE A 47 4.52 13.52 -11.66
CA PHE A 47 4.73 12.92 -10.36
C PHE A 47 3.55 13.21 -9.43
N SER A 48 2.85 12.17 -9.00
CA SER A 48 1.77 12.30 -8.02
C SER A 48 1.84 11.23 -6.94
N VAL A 49 1.75 11.67 -5.69
CA VAL A 49 1.77 10.79 -4.50
C VAL A 49 0.34 10.32 -4.14
N LEU A 50 -0.68 10.86 -4.81
CA LEU A 50 -2.09 10.59 -4.51
C LEU A 50 -2.79 9.79 -5.62
N VAL A 51 -2.04 8.96 -6.36
CA VAL A 51 -2.59 8.13 -7.45
C VAL A 51 -3.38 6.93 -6.91
N TYR A 52 -2.87 6.26 -5.86
CA TYR A 52 -3.46 5.01 -5.36
C TYR A 52 -4.31 5.06 -4.08
N PRO A 53 -4.67 6.19 -3.44
CA PRO A 53 -5.55 6.14 -2.26
C PRO A 53 -6.86 5.37 -2.50
N VAL A 54 -7.52 5.61 -3.64
CA VAL A 54 -8.76 4.92 -4.02
C VAL A 54 -8.51 3.43 -4.24
N THR A 55 -7.46 3.08 -4.99
CA THR A 55 -7.09 1.69 -5.25
C THR A 55 -6.74 0.96 -3.96
N THR A 56 -6.02 1.58 -3.03
CA THR A 56 -5.71 1.01 -1.72
C THR A 56 -6.98 0.69 -0.95
N VAL A 57 -7.96 1.59 -0.93
CA VAL A 57 -9.27 1.32 -0.28
C VAL A 57 -9.98 0.14 -0.96
N MET A 58 -9.96 0.06 -2.30
CA MET A 58 -10.53 -1.08 -3.02
C MET A 58 -9.83 -2.39 -2.68
N VAL A 59 -8.49 -2.43 -2.68
CA VAL A 59 -7.73 -3.64 -2.32
C VAL A 59 -8.04 -4.07 -0.89
N VAL A 60 -8.13 -3.13 0.06
CA VAL A 60 -8.48 -3.42 1.45
C VAL A 60 -9.88 -3.98 1.57
N MET A 61 -10.85 -3.44 0.83
CA MET A 61 -12.22 -3.98 0.81
C MET A 61 -12.26 -5.39 0.22
N VAL A 62 -11.55 -5.64 -0.88
CA VAL A 62 -11.50 -6.96 -1.53
C VAL A 62 -10.79 -7.97 -0.63
N MET A 63 -9.60 -7.66 -0.14
CA MET A 63 -8.85 -8.57 0.73
C MET A 63 -9.55 -8.77 2.07
N GLY A 64 -10.03 -7.71 2.71
CA GLY A 64 -10.79 -7.79 3.95
C GLY A 64 -12.08 -8.59 3.79
N GLY A 65 -12.83 -8.35 2.71
CA GLY A 65 -14.02 -9.11 2.35
C GLY A 65 -13.72 -10.59 2.10
N SER A 66 -12.68 -10.91 1.32
CA SER A 66 -12.27 -12.30 1.09
C SER A 66 -11.82 -13.00 2.38
N GLY A 67 -11.08 -12.31 3.24
CA GLY A 67 -10.66 -12.82 4.54
C GLY A 67 -11.84 -13.07 5.46
N PHE A 68 -12.83 -12.18 5.46
CA PHE A 68 -14.08 -12.37 6.18
C PHE A 68 -14.86 -13.59 5.69
N VAL A 69 -15.01 -13.77 4.38
CA VAL A 69 -15.68 -14.93 3.78
C VAL A 69 -14.96 -16.23 4.16
N VAL A 70 -13.65 -16.29 4.00
CA VAL A 70 -12.83 -17.46 4.34
C VAL A 70 -12.92 -17.79 5.83
N PHE A 71 -12.78 -16.77 6.70
CA PHE A 71 -12.90 -16.97 8.14
C PHE A 71 -14.30 -17.45 8.56
N SER A 72 -15.35 -16.91 7.93
CA SER A 72 -16.72 -17.32 8.21
C SER A 72 -16.97 -18.76 7.76
N ALA A 73 -16.48 -19.13 6.57
CA ALA A 73 -16.52 -20.50 6.07
C ALA A 73 -15.76 -21.46 7.00
N TYR A 74 -14.58 -21.07 7.49
CA TYR A 74 -13.82 -21.83 8.47
C TYR A 74 -14.63 -22.09 9.76
N VAL A 75 -15.24 -21.04 10.34
CA VAL A 75 -16.05 -21.17 11.55
C VAL A 75 -17.26 -22.09 11.33
N MET A 76 -17.94 -21.97 10.18
CA MET A 76 -19.12 -22.77 9.87
C MET A 76 -18.81 -24.23 9.53
N LEU A 77 -17.74 -24.47 8.77
CA LEU A 77 -17.43 -25.80 8.23
C LEU A 77 -16.54 -26.62 9.15
N ILE A 78 -15.65 -25.98 9.91
CA ILE A 78 -14.63 -26.65 10.73
C ILE A 78 -14.95 -26.53 12.22
N GLU A 79 -15.06 -25.30 12.75
CA GLU A 79 -15.26 -25.10 14.20
C GLU A 79 -16.66 -25.51 14.68
N LYS A 80 -17.68 -25.35 13.81
CA LYS A 80 -19.08 -25.74 14.06
C LYS A 80 -19.60 -25.38 15.46
N PRO A 81 -19.43 -24.13 15.93
CA PRO A 81 -19.93 -23.73 17.24
C PRO A 81 -21.46 -23.72 17.25
N ALA A 82 -22.06 -23.80 18.44
CA ALA A 82 -23.52 -23.72 18.60
C ALA A 82 -24.12 -22.39 18.06
N SER A 83 -23.32 -21.31 18.04
CA SER A 83 -23.71 -19.98 17.55
C SER A 83 -22.65 -19.37 16.62
N PRO A 84 -22.61 -19.75 15.33
CA PRO A 84 -21.55 -19.35 14.39
C PRO A 84 -21.49 -17.83 14.16
N ILE A 85 -22.64 -17.16 14.10
CA ILE A 85 -22.70 -15.70 13.90
C ILE A 85 -22.02 -14.97 15.07
N THR A 86 -22.34 -15.34 16.30
CA THR A 86 -21.74 -14.76 17.51
C THR A 86 -20.23 -14.98 17.52
N ARG A 87 -19.79 -16.18 17.13
CA ARG A 87 -18.36 -16.53 17.07
C ARG A 87 -17.59 -15.70 16.03
N VAL A 88 -18.18 -15.50 14.85
CA VAL A 88 -17.59 -14.66 13.79
C VAL A 88 -17.52 -13.20 14.23
N PHE A 89 -18.62 -12.66 14.77
CA PHE A 89 -18.67 -11.28 15.22
C PHE A 89 -17.67 -11.00 16.36
N ALA A 90 -17.58 -11.89 17.35
CA ALA A 90 -16.58 -11.80 18.41
C ALA A 90 -15.15 -11.79 17.86
N GLY A 91 -14.88 -12.62 16.83
CA GLY A 91 -13.58 -12.64 16.15
C GLY A 91 -13.25 -11.31 15.46
N ILE A 92 -14.21 -10.70 14.76
CA ILE A 92 -14.04 -9.39 14.14
C ILE A 92 -13.79 -8.31 15.21
N CYS A 93 -14.61 -8.26 16.26
CA CYS A 93 -14.43 -7.29 17.34
C CYS A 93 -13.06 -7.43 18.01
N GLN A 94 -12.59 -8.66 18.24
CA GLN A 94 -11.27 -8.92 18.78
C GLN A 94 -10.15 -8.45 17.83
N LEU A 95 -10.30 -8.66 16.53
CA LEU A 95 -9.36 -8.17 15.52
C LEU A 95 -9.31 -6.64 15.51
N LEU A 96 -10.48 -5.98 15.46
CA LEU A 96 -10.59 -4.52 15.44
C LEU A 96 -10.08 -3.87 16.73
N ALA A 97 -10.21 -4.55 17.87
CA ALA A 97 -9.65 -4.12 19.16
C ALA A 97 -8.16 -4.43 19.30
N SER A 98 -7.56 -5.20 18.38
CA SER A 98 -6.18 -5.62 18.49
C SER A 98 -5.21 -4.45 18.21
N LYS A 99 -4.08 -4.43 18.93
CA LYS A 99 -2.98 -3.49 18.65
C LYS A 99 -2.45 -3.63 17.22
N ALA A 100 -2.54 -4.83 16.64
CA ALA A 100 -2.11 -5.10 15.27
C ALA A 100 -2.95 -4.34 14.23
N PHE A 101 -4.27 -4.28 14.43
CA PHE A 101 -5.16 -3.51 13.55
C PHE A 101 -4.77 -2.03 13.53
N PHE A 102 -4.66 -1.39 14.69
CA PHE A 102 -4.26 0.02 14.77
C PHE A 102 -2.84 0.28 14.25
N ARG A 103 -1.92 -0.66 14.41
CA ARG A 103 -0.57 -0.57 13.82
C ARG A 103 -0.58 -0.66 12.30
N SER A 104 -1.47 -1.46 11.73
CA SER A 104 -1.57 -1.62 10.27
C SER A 104 -2.12 -0.40 9.54
N LEU A 105 -2.94 0.45 10.19
CA LEU A 105 -3.55 1.63 9.58
C LEU A 105 -2.53 2.66 9.05
N PRO A 106 -1.59 3.18 9.86
CA PRO A 106 -0.58 4.11 9.36
C PRO A 106 0.33 3.43 8.34
N LEU A 107 0.66 2.16 8.54
CA LEU A 107 1.48 1.39 7.60
C LEU A 107 0.82 1.32 6.22
N LEU A 108 -0.46 0.98 6.16
CA LEU A 108 -1.25 0.93 4.94
C LEU A 108 -1.30 2.30 4.24
N ALA A 109 -1.49 3.38 4.99
CA ALA A 109 -1.49 4.74 4.44
C ALA A 109 -0.13 5.06 3.79
N PHE A 110 0.98 4.81 4.47
CA PHE A 110 2.32 5.05 3.93
C PHE A 110 2.63 4.15 2.73
N PHE A 111 2.21 2.88 2.75
CA PHE A 111 2.35 2.01 1.57
C PHE A 111 1.58 2.53 0.37
N SER A 112 0.39 3.11 0.55
CA SER A 112 -0.36 3.74 -0.54
C SER A 112 0.40 4.91 -1.18
N LEU A 113 1.06 5.73 -0.36
CA LEU A 113 1.91 6.83 -0.84
C LEU A 113 3.15 6.28 -1.55
N PHE A 114 3.77 5.24 -0.98
CA PHE A 114 4.90 4.56 -1.58
C PHE A 114 4.59 4.00 -2.97
N PHE A 115 3.49 3.26 -3.13
CA PHE A 115 3.09 2.72 -4.44
C PHE A 115 2.80 3.81 -5.47
N SER A 116 2.25 4.95 -5.02
CA SER A 116 2.02 6.13 -5.87
C SER A 116 3.32 6.74 -6.35
N ALA A 117 4.26 7.00 -5.44
CA ALA A 117 5.57 7.51 -5.79
C ALA A 117 6.37 6.51 -6.65
N ALA A 118 6.30 5.22 -6.34
CA ALA A 118 7.04 4.18 -7.08
C ALA A 118 6.51 4.02 -8.51
N SER A 119 5.20 4.07 -8.69
CA SER A 119 4.60 4.05 -10.03
C SER A 119 4.93 5.33 -10.80
N SER A 120 4.81 6.48 -10.16
CA SER A 120 5.19 7.77 -10.77
C SER A 120 6.66 7.81 -11.16
N PHE A 121 7.56 7.30 -10.31
CA PHE A 121 8.98 7.22 -10.60
C PHE A 121 9.29 6.39 -11.86
N LYS A 122 8.55 5.29 -12.10
CA LYS A 122 8.70 4.51 -13.34
C LYS A 122 8.36 5.31 -14.59
N THR A 123 7.43 6.27 -14.50
CA THR A 123 7.11 7.16 -15.64
C THR A 123 8.25 8.12 -15.98
N LEU A 124 9.24 8.27 -15.08
CA LEU A 124 10.44 9.08 -15.31
C LEU A 124 11.54 8.33 -16.07
N ILE A 125 11.46 6.99 -16.16
CA ILE A 125 12.47 6.17 -16.86
C ILE A 125 12.79 6.73 -18.25
N PRO A 126 11.80 7.07 -19.11
CA PRO A 126 12.08 7.59 -20.46
C PRO A 126 12.79 8.94 -20.46
N ALA A 127 12.64 9.74 -19.39
CA ALA A 127 13.29 11.05 -19.26
C ALA A 127 14.78 10.92 -18.94
N PHE A 128 15.16 9.89 -18.16
CA PHE A 128 16.57 9.61 -17.82
C PHE A 128 17.26 8.71 -18.84
N GLN A 129 16.53 7.73 -19.35
CA GLN A 129 16.98 6.77 -20.32
C GLN A 129 15.83 6.54 -21.29
N ALA A 130 15.85 7.28 -22.41
CA ALA A 130 15.02 6.95 -23.54
C ALA A 130 15.19 5.45 -23.84
N PHE A 131 14.12 4.75 -24.22
CA PHE A 131 14.17 3.32 -24.54
C PHE A 131 14.95 3.09 -25.84
N VAL A 132 16.26 3.38 -25.86
CA VAL A 132 17.10 3.30 -27.07
C VAL A 132 17.15 1.87 -27.60
N TRP A 133 16.94 0.88 -26.72
CA TRP A 133 16.79 -0.52 -27.09
C TRP A 133 15.53 -0.80 -27.91
N ASP A 134 14.46 -0.01 -27.81
CA ASP A 134 13.28 -0.16 -28.69
C ASP A 134 13.68 -0.04 -30.15
N ASN A 135 14.61 0.84 -30.52
CA ASN A 135 15.05 0.95 -31.91
C ASN A 135 15.67 -0.35 -32.43
N SER A 136 16.45 -1.04 -31.60
CA SER A 136 17.02 -2.35 -31.94
C SER A 136 15.92 -3.41 -32.06
N PHE A 137 14.93 -3.40 -31.18
CA PHE A 137 13.80 -4.34 -31.26
C PHE A 137 12.87 -4.06 -32.44
N ILE A 138 12.65 -2.79 -32.81
CA ILE A 138 11.92 -2.39 -34.02
C ILE A 138 12.64 -2.90 -35.27
N ALA A 139 13.97 -2.78 -35.33
CA ALA A 139 14.73 -3.32 -36.46
C ALA A 139 14.61 -4.86 -36.58
N VAL A 140 14.61 -5.55 -35.44
CA VAL A 140 14.36 -7.01 -35.39
C VAL A 140 12.93 -7.35 -35.79
N GLU A 141 11.94 -6.58 -35.32
CA GLU A 141 10.53 -6.75 -35.67
C GLU A 141 10.30 -6.56 -37.17
N GLN A 142 10.83 -5.49 -37.75
CA GLN A 142 10.79 -5.23 -39.19
C GLN A 142 11.47 -6.36 -39.97
N TRP A 143 12.63 -6.85 -39.51
CA TRP A 143 13.29 -7.98 -40.15
C TRP A 143 12.43 -9.26 -40.12
N LEU A 144 11.83 -9.58 -38.97
CA LEU A 144 10.95 -10.75 -38.81
C LEU A 144 9.69 -10.66 -39.68
N HIS A 145 9.17 -9.45 -39.93
CA HIS A 145 7.98 -9.21 -40.76
C HIS A 145 8.30 -8.95 -42.24
N GLY A 146 9.54 -9.20 -42.68
CA GLY A 146 9.93 -9.13 -44.09
C GLY A 146 10.33 -7.74 -44.58
N GLY A 147 10.86 -6.90 -43.70
CA GLY A 147 11.37 -5.56 -44.00
C GLY A 147 10.30 -4.48 -44.11
N LYS A 148 9.11 -4.71 -43.55
CA LYS A 148 8.03 -3.72 -43.40
C LYS A 148 7.74 -3.47 -41.93
#